data_AF-A0A2G6NRM4-F1
#
_entry.id   AF-A0A2G6NRM4-F1
#
_cell.length_a   1.000
_cell.length_b   1.000
_cell.length_c   1.000
_cell.angle_alpha   90.00
_cell.angle_beta   90.00
_cell.angle_gamma   90.00
#
_symmetry.space_group_name_H-M   'P 1'
#
loop_
_entity.id
_entity.type
_entity.pdbx_description
1 polymer ?
#
loop_
_entity_poly.entity_id
_entity_poly.type
_entity_poly.pdbx_seq_one_letter_code
_entity_poly.pdbx_strand_id
1 'polypeptide(L)'
;MNKKLFFYFLGSLVFFFSISYASTEEKNNTQGSDYKKWTTANHKKMPLLQKEFKSPEEVTKVCLSCHTDAAMQVQKTIHWTWKCDADTTGKMGKNGLTLNNF
;
A
#
# COMPACT_ATOMS: atom_id res chain seq x y z
N MET A 1 52.06 -42.48 -12.46
CA MET A 1 51.16 -43.37 -11.69
C MET A 1 51.42 -43.12 -10.22
N ASN A 2 50.48 -42.53 -9.46
CA ASN A 2 50.37 -42.62 -7.99
C ASN A 2 49.09 -41.90 -7.50
N LYS A 3 48.04 -42.69 -7.25
CA LYS A 3 46.67 -42.27 -6.91
C LYS A 3 46.48 -41.87 -5.44
N LYS A 4 47.43 -41.13 -4.84
CA LYS A 4 47.37 -40.74 -3.41
C LYS A 4 47.26 -39.24 -3.16
N LEU A 5 46.99 -38.43 -4.19
CA LEU A 5 46.88 -36.98 -4.06
C LEU A 5 45.44 -36.44 -4.04
N PHE A 6 44.42 -37.31 -4.14
CA PHE A 6 43.03 -36.87 -4.32
C PHE A 6 42.18 -36.82 -3.04
N PHE A 7 42.69 -37.29 -1.88
CA PHE A 7 41.86 -37.46 -0.68
C PHE A 7 42.11 -36.47 0.46
N TYR A 8 43.04 -35.51 0.34
CA TYR A 8 43.40 -34.61 1.45
C TYR A 8 42.91 -33.15 1.35
N PHE A 9 42.05 -32.81 0.40
CA PHE A 9 41.49 -31.45 0.26
C PHE A 9 39.97 -31.37 0.44
N LEU A 10 39.37 -32.30 1.18
CA LEU A 10 37.93 -32.28 1.52
C LEU A 10 37.65 -31.90 2.99
N GLY A 11 38.67 -31.63 3.80
CA GLY A 11 38.51 -31.58 5.26
C GLY A 11 38.76 -30.24 5.98
N SER A 12 39.21 -29.16 5.32
CA SER A 12 39.82 -28.05 6.07
C SER A 12 39.47 -26.61 5.65
N LEU A 13 38.27 -26.33 5.13
CA LEU A 13 37.86 -24.92 5.03
C LEU A 13 36.37 -24.69 5.29
N VAL A 14 35.83 -25.36 6.30
CA VAL A 14 34.54 -25.01 6.95
C VAL A 14 34.72 -23.79 7.89
N PHE A 15 35.68 -22.89 7.62
CA PHE A 15 36.12 -21.90 8.62
C PHE A 15 36.25 -20.44 8.16
N PHE A 16 35.86 -20.06 6.94
CA PHE A 16 36.12 -18.69 6.45
C PHE A 16 34.98 -17.91 5.78
N PHE A 17 33.71 -18.28 5.96
CA PHE A 17 32.62 -17.41 5.47
C PHE A 17 31.46 -17.28 6.46
N SER A 18 31.77 -16.93 7.71
CA SER A 18 30.76 -16.62 8.73
C SER A 18 30.60 -15.12 9.03
N ILE A 19 31.19 -14.21 8.23
CA ILE A 19 31.00 -12.76 8.46
C ILE A 19 30.77 -12.06 7.12
N SER A 20 29.53 -12.05 6.66
CA SER A 20 28.89 -10.97 5.87
C SER A 20 27.50 -11.40 5.40
N TYR A 21 26.67 -11.85 6.34
CA TYR A 21 25.23 -11.64 6.23
C TYR A 21 24.84 -10.90 7.49
N ALA A 22 25.16 -9.61 7.53
CA ALA A 22 24.31 -8.68 8.25
C ALA A 22 22.98 -8.73 7.52
N SER A 23 22.11 -9.63 7.96
CA SER A 23 20.69 -9.54 7.69
C SER A 23 20.28 -8.13 8.10
N THR A 24 19.92 -7.30 7.13
CA THR A 24 19.03 -6.18 7.44
C THR A 24 17.78 -6.82 8.02
N GLU A 25 17.65 -6.81 9.33
CA GLU A 25 16.38 -7.03 9.99
C GLU A 25 15.44 -5.94 9.47
N GLU A 26 14.62 -6.28 8.48
CA GLU A 26 13.40 -5.52 8.23
C GLU A 26 12.58 -5.68 9.51
N LYS A 27 12.60 -4.66 10.37
CA LYS A 27 11.66 -4.54 11.48
C LYS A 27 10.26 -4.46 10.89
N ASN A 28 9.64 -5.62 10.65
CA ASN A 28 8.23 -5.69 10.34
C ASN A 28 7.49 -5.41 11.64
N ASN A 29 7.37 -4.13 11.96
CA ASN A 29 6.52 -3.63 13.01
C ASN A 29 5.06 -3.79 12.55
N THR A 30 4.55 -5.01 12.68
CA THR A 30 3.12 -5.31 12.63
C THR A 30 2.62 -5.56 14.05
N GLN A 31 2.76 -4.55 14.90
CA GLN A 31 1.92 -4.42 16.09
C GLN A 31 0.84 -3.36 15.81
N GLY A 32 -0.02 -3.64 14.83
CA GLY A 32 -1.29 -2.95 14.64
C GLY A 32 -2.39 -3.82 15.20
N SER A 33 -3.22 -3.29 16.10
CA SER A 33 -4.32 -3.99 16.75
C SER A 33 -5.12 -4.88 15.80
N ASP A 34 -5.54 -6.05 16.28
CA ASP A 34 -6.43 -6.99 15.58
C ASP A 34 -7.86 -6.43 15.49
N TYR A 35 -8.00 -5.21 14.94
CA TYR A 35 -9.29 -4.70 14.53
C TYR A 35 -9.61 -5.40 13.21
N LYS A 36 -10.60 -6.30 13.25
CA LYS A 36 -11.16 -6.89 12.03
C LYS A 36 -11.72 -5.74 11.18
N LYS A 37 -10.97 -5.30 10.18
CA LYS A 37 -11.38 -4.25 9.25
C LYS A 37 -12.71 -4.63 8.62
N TRP A 38 -13.78 -3.88 8.92
CA TRP A 38 -15.07 -4.06 8.26
C TRP A 38 -14.91 -3.61 6.80
N THR A 39 -14.72 -4.57 5.91
CA THR A 39 -14.73 -4.36 4.47
C THR A 39 -15.57 -5.45 3.83
N THR A 40 -16.40 -5.06 2.87
CA THR A 40 -17.21 -6.00 2.09
C THR A 40 -16.41 -6.67 0.97
N ALA A 41 -15.23 -6.13 0.63
CA ALA A 41 -14.35 -6.65 -0.42
C ALA A 41 -12.88 -6.72 0.02
N ASN A 42 -12.18 -7.79 -0.38
CA ASN A 42 -10.74 -7.94 -0.17
C ASN A 42 -9.98 -7.61 -1.47
N HIS A 43 -9.60 -6.34 -1.62
CA HIS A 43 -8.90 -5.81 -2.79
C HIS A 43 -7.54 -6.47 -3.08
N LYS A 44 -6.88 -7.07 -2.09
CA LYS A 44 -5.62 -7.82 -2.29
C LYS A 44 -5.80 -9.05 -3.18
N LYS A 45 -7.01 -9.63 -3.18
CA LYS A 45 -7.35 -10.82 -3.97
C LYS A 45 -7.77 -10.49 -5.41
N MET A 46 -7.87 -9.21 -5.79
CA MET A 46 -8.39 -8.80 -7.10
C MET A 46 -7.26 -8.68 -8.13
N PRO A 47 -7.23 -9.50 -9.20
CA PRO A 47 -6.14 -9.47 -10.18
C PRO A 47 -5.98 -8.13 -10.89
N LEU A 48 -7.08 -7.39 -11.12
CA LEU A 48 -7.06 -6.06 -11.77
C LEU A 48 -6.26 -5.00 -10.98
N LEU A 49 -6.09 -5.22 -9.66
CA LEU A 49 -5.33 -4.35 -8.76
C LEU A 49 -3.90 -4.85 -8.52
N GLN A 50 -3.53 -6.03 -9.05
CA GLN A 50 -2.21 -6.64 -8.88
C GLN A 50 -1.27 -6.21 -10.01
N LYS A 51 -1.10 -4.91 -10.17
CA LYS A 51 -0.17 -4.33 -11.14
C LYS A 51 0.42 -3.04 -10.59
N GLU A 52 1.51 -2.60 -11.17
CA GLU A 52 2.05 -1.26 -10.91
C GLU A 52 1.14 -0.20 -11.52
N PHE A 53 0.90 0.88 -10.77
CA PHE A 53 0.17 2.05 -11.21
C PHE A 53 1.12 3.23 -11.24
N LYS A 54 1.12 3.98 -12.34
CA LYS A 54 1.99 5.15 -12.53
C LYS A 54 1.36 6.44 -12.01
N SER A 55 0.04 6.43 -11.79
CA SER A 55 -0.70 7.57 -11.25
C SER A 55 -1.93 7.11 -10.44
N PRO A 56 -2.42 7.92 -9.48
CA PRO A 56 -3.63 7.61 -8.73
C PRO A 56 -4.90 7.56 -9.60
N GLU A 57 -4.93 8.28 -10.71
CA GLU A 57 -6.04 8.23 -11.68
C GLU A 57 -6.14 6.85 -12.35
N GLU A 58 -5.01 6.18 -12.58
CA GLU A 58 -5.02 4.80 -13.11
C GLU A 58 -5.67 3.82 -12.12
N VAL A 59 -5.46 4.01 -10.81
CA VAL A 59 -6.15 3.23 -9.78
C VAL A 59 -7.66 3.53 -9.81
N THR A 60 -8.03 4.81 -9.87
CA THR A 60 -9.44 5.25 -9.94
C THR A 60 -10.14 4.63 -11.15
N LYS A 61 -9.50 4.58 -12.32
CA LYS A 61 -10.04 3.92 -13.52
C LYS A 61 -10.36 2.43 -13.26
N VAL A 62 -9.52 1.73 -12.51
CA VAL A 62 -9.80 0.33 -12.14
C VAL A 62 -10.96 0.26 -11.14
N CYS A 63 -11.01 1.11 -10.12
CA CYS A 63 -12.13 1.16 -9.18
C CYS A 63 -13.47 1.42 -9.90
N LEU A 64 -13.48 2.33 -10.87
CA LEU A 64 -14.66 2.68 -11.67
C LEU A 64 -15.13 1.55 -12.59
N SER A 65 -14.33 0.50 -12.82
CA SER A 65 -14.81 -0.69 -13.55
C SER A 65 -15.89 -1.47 -12.78
N CYS A 66 -16.02 -1.25 -11.46
CA CYS A 66 -17.06 -1.86 -10.62
C CYS A 66 -17.85 -0.86 -9.76
N HIS A 67 -17.30 0.32 -9.46
CA HIS A 67 -17.84 1.27 -8.48
C HIS A 67 -18.25 2.62 -9.07
N THR A 68 -18.96 2.63 -10.21
CA THR A 68 -19.50 3.86 -10.82
C THR A 68 -20.48 4.57 -9.88
N ASP A 69 -21.41 3.83 -9.28
CA ASP A 69 -22.44 4.41 -8.40
C ASP A 69 -21.83 4.95 -7.11
N ALA A 70 -20.85 4.25 -6.54
CA ALA A 70 -20.14 4.73 -5.35
C ALA A 70 -19.37 6.02 -5.65
N ALA A 71 -18.74 6.13 -6.83
CA ALA A 71 -18.12 7.37 -7.26
C ALA A 71 -19.14 8.51 -7.37
N MET A 72 -20.30 8.25 -7.99
CA MET A 72 -21.39 9.22 -8.08
C MET A 72 -21.93 9.64 -6.70
N GLN A 73 -22.00 8.70 -5.74
CA GLN A 73 -22.42 9.00 -4.37
C GLN A 73 -21.41 9.91 -3.67
N VAL A 74 -20.12 9.57 -3.71
CA VAL A 74 -19.05 10.40 -3.10
C VAL A 74 -19.05 11.81 -3.67
N GLN A 75 -19.23 11.94 -4.99
CA GLN A 75 -19.23 13.23 -5.68
C GLN A 75 -20.37 14.18 -5.25
N LYS A 76 -21.43 13.64 -4.63
CA LYS A 76 -22.53 14.42 -4.07
C LYS A 76 -22.29 14.85 -2.62
N THR A 77 -21.25 14.36 -1.97
CA THR A 77 -20.97 14.65 -0.55
C THR A 77 -20.05 15.86 -0.36
N ILE A 78 -20.05 16.40 0.86
CA ILE A 78 -19.12 17.46 1.30
C ILE A 78 -17.64 17.09 1.11
N HIS A 79 -17.28 15.80 1.09
CA HIS A 79 -15.90 15.35 0.90
C HIS A 79 -15.39 15.60 -0.52
N TRP A 80 -16.30 15.69 -1.49
CA TRP A 80 -15.97 16.02 -2.87
C TRP A 80 -16.23 17.49 -3.19
N THR A 81 -17.43 17.99 -2.86
CA THR A 81 -17.84 19.34 -3.24
C THR A 81 -17.16 20.41 -2.40
N TRP A 82 -16.77 20.05 -1.15
CA TRP A 82 -16.25 20.96 -0.14
C TRP A 82 -17.17 22.15 0.14
N LYS A 83 -18.48 21.97 -0.07
CA LYS A 83 -19.52 22.95 0.26
C LYS A 83 -20.15 22.62 1.61
N CYS A 84 -20.60 23.65 2.31
CA CYS A 84 -21.30 23.49 3.58
C CYS A 84 -22.78 23.19 3.32
N ASP A 85 -23.24 21.98 3.64
CA ASP A 85 -24.64 21.57 3.42
C ASP A 85 -25.65 22.36 4.29
N ALA A 86 -25.20 22.93 5.42
CA ALA A 86 -26.03 23.75 6.30
C ALA A 86 -26.20 25.19 5.79
N ASP A 87 -25.45 25.61 4.77
CA ASP A 87 -25.57 26.94 4.19
C ASP A 87 -26.68 27.00 3.14
N THR A 88 -27.76 27.72 3.48
CA THR A 88 -28.88 27.93 2.56
C THR A 88 -28.51 28.78 1.35
N THR A 89 -27.42 29.55 1.39
CA THR A 89 -26.94 30.36 0.26
C THR A 89 -26.02 29.57 -0.68
N GLY A 90 -25.50 28.42 -0.25
CA GLY A 90 -24.58 27.56 -1.01
C GLY A 90 -23.21 28.18 -1.32
N LYS A 91 -22.81 29.23 -0.60
CA LYS A 91 -21.55 29.97 -0.79
C LYS A 91 -20.47 29.55 0.18
N MET A 92 -20.82 29.02 1.35
CA MET A 92 -19.90 28.61 2.39
C MET A 92 -19.33 27.21 2.15
N GLY A 93 -18.13 26.98 2.68
CA GLY A 93 -17.41 25.71 2.59
C GLY A 93 -15.97 25.92 2.10
N LYS A 94 -15.13 24.89 2.26
CA LYS A 94 -13.70 24.95 1.92
C LYS A 94 -13.45 25.30 0.44
N ASN A 95 -14.40 25.00 -0.44
CA ASN A 95 -14.39 25.40 -1.85
C ASN A 95 -15.27 26.65 -2.13
N GLY A 96 -15.36 27.54 -1.14
CA GLY A 96 -16.17 28.75 -1.17
C GLY A 96 -15.71 29.74 -0.11
N LEU A 97 -16.64 30.47 0.51
CA LEU A 97 -16.34 31.35 1.62
C LEU A 97 -15.99 30.51 2.86
N THR A 98 -14.74 30.60 3.28
CA THR A 98 -14.21 29.95 4.48
C THR A 98 -13.49 30.98 5.33
N LEU A 99 -13.72 30.92 6.64
CA LEU A 99 -12.96 31.66 7.63
C LEU A 99 -12.24 30.65 8.53
N ASN A 100 -10.93 30.80 8.67
CA ASN A 100 -10.12 30.07 9.63
C ASN A 100 -9.08 31.03 10.23
N ASN A 101 -8.25 30.54 11.13
CA ASN A 101 -7.14 31.27 11.75
C ASN A 101 -5.78 30.65 11.41
N PHE A 102 -5.64 30.10 10.20
CA PHE A 102 -4.43 29.47 9.66
C PHE A 102 -3.87 30.25 8.46
#